data_AF-A0A357IFA6-F1
#
_entry.id   AF-A0A357IFA6-F1
#
_cell.length_a   1.000
_cell.length_b   1.000
_cell.length_c   1.000
_cell.angle_alpha   90.00
_cell.angle_beta   90.00
_cell.angle_gamma   90.00
#
_symmetry.space_group_name_H-M   'P 1'
#
loop_
_entity.id
_entity.type
_entity.pdbx_description
1 polymer ?
#
loop_
_entity_poly.entity_id
_entity_poly.type
_entity_poly.pdbx_seq_one_letter_code
_entity_poly.pdbx_strand_id
1 'polypeptide(L)'
;MRRADRLFQIVQMLRTRQWVTAAEIADNLEISVRTVYRDMQDLSLSGTPILSETGKGYSLDKAYNLPPITFSEAELESLILGARMVQAWSDMHLAADATRALQRIQSVIPDHLKHAFTTTELRVPAFHIYPDIAENLPLIRKAIKATCKVRLDYERADTEKSERIIWPLGLFFWGKVWTLVAWCELRNDHRHFRVDRMANITPLTDTYTLAPEQSLETYLTREKCG
;
A
#
# COMPACT_ATOMS: atom_id res chain seq x y z
N MET A 1 20.82 30.89 -11.07
CA MET A 1 20.12 29.61 -11.34
C MET A 1 18.67 29.69 -10.88
N ARG A 2 17.69 29.21 -11.68
CA ARG A 2 16.28 29.18 -11.25
C ARG A 2 16.10 28.08 -10.18
N ARG A 3 15.15 28.28 -9.26
CA ARG A 3 14.93 27.36 -8.14
C ARG A 3 14.59 25.93 -8.62
N ALA A 4 13.75 25.80 -9.64
CA ALA A 4 13.36 24.49 -10.19
C ALA A 4 14.57 23.70 -10.73
N ASP A 5 15.45 24.36 -11.49
CA ASP A 5 16.66 23.74 -12.04
C ASP A 5 17.59 23.27 -10.91
N ARG A 6 17.71 24.07 -9.84
CA ARG A 6 18.52 23.73 -8.66
C ARG A 6 17.96 22.51 -7.93
N LEU A 7 16.66 22.47 -7.66
CA LEU A 7 16.01 21.33 -7.01
C LEU A 7 16.17 20.05 -7.84
N PHE A 8 16.04 20.15 -9.16
CA PHE A 8 16.27 19.02 -10.07
C PHE A 8 17.71 18.52 -10.01
N GLN A 9 18.70 19.41 -10.03
CA GLN A 9 20.12 19.02 -9.93
C GLN A 9 20.44 18.35 -8.59
N ILE A 10 19.92 18.87 -7.47
CA ILE A 10 20.03 18.23 -6.15
C ILE A 10 19.52 16.79 -6.21
N VAL A 11 18.33 16.56 -6.78
CA VAL A 11 17.77 15.22 -6.92
C VAL A 11 18.66 14.30 -7.75
N GLN A 12 19.26 14.78 -8.86
CA GLN A 12 20.18 13.98 -9.67
C GLN A 12 21.46 13.60 -8.90
N MET A 13 22.01 14.51 -8.10
CA MET A 13 23.16 14.21 -7.24
C MET A 13 22.83 13.09 -6.25
N LEU A 14 21.64 13.13 -5.63
CA LEU A 14 21.19 12.09 -4.70
C LEU A 14 20.82 10.76 -5.37
N ARG A 15 20.53 10.73 -6.68
CA ARG A 15 20.25 9.49 -7.43
C ARG A 15 21.52 8.70 -7.75
N THR A 16 22.61 9.40 -8.02
CA THR A 16 23.86 8.78 -8.49
C THR A 16 24.77 8.33 -7.35
N ARG A 17 24.61 8.91 -6.15
CA ARG A 17 25.46 8.64 -4.98
C ARG A 17 24.66 8.04 -3.83
N GLN A 18 25.33 7.26 -2.98
CA GLN A 18 24.69 6.65 -1.80
C GLN A 18 24.40 7.66 -0.68
N TRP A 19 25.28 8.63 -0.45
CA TRP A 19 25.11 9.71 0.51
C TRP A 19 25.83 10.96 -0.02
N VAL A 20 25.24 12.13 0.15
CA VAL A 20 25.81 13.41 -0.26
C VAL A 20 25.60 14.43 0.86
N THR A 21 26.68 15.07 1.29
CA THR A 21 26.63 16.06 2.36
C THR A 21 26.08 17.41 1.89
N ALA A 22 25.56 18.20 2.83
CA ALA A 22 25.09 19.56 2.52
C ALA A 22 26.22 20.45 1.96
N ALA A 23 27.46 20.23 2.40
CA ALA A 23 28.64 20.94 1.91
C ALA A 23 28.97 20.58 0.46
N GLU A 24 28.97 19.30 0.10
CA GLU A 24 29.20 18.88 -1.29
C GLU A 24 28.14 19.42 -2.26
N ILE A 25 26.88 19.47 -1.83
CA ILE A 25 25.80 20.05 -2.63
C ILE A 25 25.98 21.55 -2.77
N ALA A 26 26.37 22.23 -1.68
CA ALA A 26 26.65 23.66 -1.67
C ALA A 26 27.80 24.02 -2.63
N ASP A 27 28.90 23.27 -2.57
CA ASP A 27 30.07 23.47 -3.43
C ASP A 27 29.76 23.18 -4.90
N ASN A 28 29.06 22.07 -5.19
CA ASN A 28 28.76 21.68 -6.57
C ASN A 28 27.80 22.65 -7.27
N LEU A 29 26.87 23.23 -6.51
CA LEU A 29 25.85 24.15 -7.04
C LEU A 29 26.20 25.62 -6.83
N GLU A 30 27.37 25.91 -6.25
CA GLU A 30 27.85 27.25 -5.89
C GLU A 30 26.83 28.06 -5.06
N ILE A 31 26.26 27.41 -4.04
CA ILE A 31 25.26 27.99 -3.14
C ILE A 31 25.68 27.85 -1.67
N SER A 32 25.03 28.58 -0.77
CA SER A 32 25.28 28.40 0.66
C SER A 32 24.66 27.11 1.21
N VAL A 33 25.29 26.51 2.22
CA VAL A 33 24.76 25.34 2.96
C VAL A 33 23.37 25.63 3.54
N ARG A 34 23.11 26.87 3.97
CA ARG A 34 21.78 27.31 4.41
C ARG A 34 20.71 27.18 3.31
N THR A 35 21.09 27.44 2.06
CA THR A 35 20.20 27.28 0.91
C THR A 35 19.91 25.80 0.66
N VAL A 36 20.92 24.93 0.80
CA VAL A 36 20.74 23.47 0.71
C VAL A 36 19.75 22.97 1.75
N TYR A 37 19.88 23.39 3.01
CA TYR A 37 18.93 22.97 4.05
C TYR A 37 17.48 23.34 3.72
N ARG A 38 17.25 24.56 3.22
CA ARG A 38 15.92 25.00 2.80
C ARG A 38 15.42 24.18 1.61
N ASP A 39 16.24 23.98 0.59
CA ASP A 39 15.86 23.22 -0.60
C ASP A 39 15.58 21.74 -0.26
N MET A 40 16.32 21.13 0.69
CA MET A 40 16.03 19.78 1.20
C MET A 40 14.69 19.72 1.92
N GLN A 41 14.38 20.74 2.72
CA GLN A 41 13.08 20.84 3.37
C GLN A 41 11.95 20.96 2.35
N ASP A 42 12.15 21.78 1.30
CA ASP A 42 11.17 21.93 0.22
C ASP A 42 10.94 20.62 -0.54
N LEU A 43 12.03 19.90 -0.88
CA LEU A 43 11.94 18.59 -1.54
C LEU A 43 11.24 17.55 -0.66
N SER A 44 11.50 17.57 0.65
CA SER A 44 10.82 16.68 1.59
C SER A 44 9.33 17.00 1.67
N LEU A 45 8.96 18.28 1.75
CA LEU A 45 7.56 18.74 1.76
C LEU A 45 6.85 18.44 0.43
N SER A 46 7.58 18.38 -0.69
CA SER A 46 7.03 17.99 -2.00
C SER A 46 6.89 16.47 -2.18
N GLY A 47 7.20 15.68 -1.14
CA GLY A 47 7.08 14.22 -1.17
C GLY A 47 8.27 13.49 -1.80
N THR A 48 9.41 14.16 -1.97
CA THR A 48 10.66 13.50 -2.37
C THR A 48 11.19 12.69 -1.18
N PRO A 49 11.46 11.38 -1.35
CA PRO A 49 11.82 10.48 -0.24
C PRO A 49 13.30 10.67 0.14
N ILE A 50 13.60 11.78 0.80
CA ILE A 50 14.95 12.12 1.24
C ILE A 50 15.19 11.51 2.63
N LEU A 51 16.25 10.71 2.73
CA LEU A 51 16.84 10.26 3.98
C LEU A 51 17.86 11.30 4.45
N SER A 52 17.85 11.61 5.74
CA SER A 52 18.80 12.52 6.38
C SER A 52 19.43 11.81 7.56
N GLU A 53 20.75 11.66 7.55
CA GLU A 53 21.50 11.05 8.65
C GLU A 53 22.65 11.95 9.08
N THR A 54 22.70 12.25 10.39
CA THR A 54 23.72 13.11 10.98
C THR A 54 25.10 12.51 10.74
N GLY A 55 26.01 13.30 10.17
CA GLY A 55 27.37 12.84 9.82
C GLY A 55 27.49 12.14 8.46
N LYS A 56 26.40 11.71 7.82
CA LYS A 56 26.42 11.15 6.46
C LYS A 56 25.83 12.09 5.40
N GLY A 57 24.90 12.97 5.80
CA GLY A 57 24.24 13.90 4.88
C GLY A 57 22.89 13.37 4.40
N TYR A 58 22.65 13.49 3.09
CA TYR A 58 21.39 13.18 2.44
C TYR A 58 21.50 12.02 1.47
N SER A 59 20.45 11.22 1.36
CA SER A 59 20.29 10.19 0.33
C SER A 59 18.86 10.21 -0.18
N LEU A 60 18.63 9.72 -1.40
CA LEU A 60 17.30 9.26 -1.77
C LEU A 60 17.08 7.85 -1.22
N ASP A 61 15.90 7.61 -0.67
CA ASP A 61 15.48 6.26 -0.35
C ASP A 61 15.34 5.47 -1.66
N LYS A 62 16.26 4.53 -1.89
CA LYS A 62 16.29 3.68 -3.08
C LYS A 62 15.05 2.77 -3.16
N ALA A 63 14.33 2.58 -2.06
CA ALA A 63 13.07 1.84 -2.05
C ALA A 63 11.93 2.55 -2.80
N TYR A 64 12.07 3.85 -3.13
CA TYR A 64 10.99 4.67 -3.70
C TYR A 64 11.19 5.12 -5.15
N ASN A 65 12.34 4.84 -5.77
CA ASN A 65 12.54 5.12 -7.19
C ASN A 65 12.29 3.86 -8.01
N LEU A 66 11.09 3.77 -8.62
CA LEU A 66 10.91 2.87 -9.75
C LEU A 66 11.87 3.34 -10.87
N PRO A 67 12.68 2.45 -11.47
CA PRO A 67 13.42 2.80 -12.68
C PRO A 67 12.43 3.24 -13.77
N PRO A 68 12.86 3.94 -14.83
CA PRO A 68 11.97 4.24 -15.95
C PRO A 68 11.31 2.94 -16.45
N ILE A 69 9.98 2.87 -16.35
CA ILE A 69 9.18 1.73 -16.81
C ILE A 69 8.43 2.18 -18.06
N THR A 70 8.47 1.35 -19.09
CA THR A 70 7.65 1.51 -20.28
C THR A 70 6.45 0.58 -20.19
N PHE A 71 5.27 1.10 -20.53
CA PHE A 71 4.06 0.31 -20.68
C PHE A 71 3.64 0.29 -22.14
N SER A 72 3.24 -0.86 -22.64
CA SER A 72 2.38 -0.97 -23.81
C SER A 72 0.97 -0.46 -23.49
N GLU A 73 0.19 -0.17 -24.53
CA GLU A 73 -1.21 0.23 -24.38
C GLU A 73 -2.04 -0.82 -23.62
N ALA A 74 -1.88 -2.11 -23.97
CA ALA A 74 -2.61 -3.21 -23.32
C ALA A 74 -2.23 -3.39 -21.84
N GLU A 75 -0.95 -3.19 -21.47
CA GLU A 75 -0.52 -3.20 -20.07
C GLU A 75 -1.14 -2.04 -19.29
N LEU A 76 -1.20 -0.86 -19.91
CA LEU A 76 -1.79 0.32 -19.30
C LEU A 76 -3.30 0.16 -19.09
N GLU A 77 -4.03 -0.36 -20.08
CA GLU A 77 -5.45 -0.69 -19.95
C GLU A 77 -5.71 -1.69 -18.83
N SER A 78 -4.86 -2.72 -18.72
CA SER A 78 -4.95 -3.72 -17.66
C SER A 78 -4.74 -3.10 -16.27
N LEU A 79 -3.78 -2.19 -16.13
CA LEU A 79 -3.51 -1.47 -14.88
C LEU A 79 -4.66 -0.53 -14.52
N ILE A 80 -5.23 0.18 -15.50
CA ILE A 80 -6.40 1.05 -15.30
C ILE A 80 -7.60 0.23 -14.84
N LEU A 81 -7.86 -0.92 -15.47
CA LEU A 81 -8.93 -1.83 -15.06
C LEU A 81 -8.73 -2.29 -13.62
N GLY A 82 -7.54 -2.81 -13.29
CA GLY A 82 -7.22 -3.27 -11.95
C GLY A 82 -7.38 -2.17 -10.89
N ALA A 83 -6.91 -0.95 -11.18
CA ALA A 83 -7.09 0.19 -10.29
C ALA A 83 -8.56 0.57 -10.11
N ARG A 84 -9.40 0.49 -11.16
CA ARG A 84 -10.85 0.69 -11.05
C ARG A 84 -11.52 -0.38 -10.20
N MET A 85 -11.08 -1.65 -10.29
CA MET A 85 -11.54 -2.73 -9.41
C MET A 85 -11.18 -2.47 -7.94
N VAL A 86 -9.96 -1.99 -7.68
CA VAL A 86 -9.54 -1.57 -6.33
C VAL A 86 -10.42 -0.41 -5.84
N GLN A 87 -10.64 0.63 -6.66
CA GLN A 87 -11.50 1.75 -6.30
C GLN A 87 -12.93 1.32 -5.94
N ALA A 88 -13.48 0.34 -6.64
CA ALA A 88 -14.85 -0.14 -6.43
C ALA A 88 -14.98 -1.10 -5.24
N TRP A 89 -14.01 -2.00 -5.03
CA TRP A 89 -14.18 -3.16 -4.16
C TRP A 89 -13.10 -3.33 -3.08
N SER A 90 -12.26 -2.32 -2.86
CA SER A 90 -11.38 -2.22 -1.69
C SER A 90 -11.77 -1.11 -0.70
N ASP A 91 -11.08 -1.02 0.44
CA ASP A 91 -11.31 0.04 1.41
C ASP A 91 -10.98 1.45 0.87
N MET A 92 -11.53 2.49 1.53
CA MET A 92 -11.38 3.88 1.11
C MET A 92 -9.92 4.34 0.97
N HIS A 93 -8.99 3.78 1.77
CA HIS A 93 -7.58 4.15 1.69
C HIS A 93 -6.95 3.57 0.41
N LEU A 94 -7.20 2.30 0.11
CA LEU A 94 -6.74 1.68 -1.15
C LEU A 94 -7.38 2.32 -2.37
N ALA A 95 -8.67 2.65 -2.31
CA ALA A 95 -9.34 3.37 -3.40
C ALA A 95 -8.70 4.74 -3.66
N ALA A 96 -8.39 5.49 -2.60
CA ALA A 96 -7.68 6.76 -2.70
C ALA A 96 -6.25 6.56 -3.25
N ASP A 97 -5.53 5.54 -2.81
CA ASP A 97 -4.16 5.23 -3.25
C ASP A 97 -4.12 4.84 -4.73
N ALA A 98 -5.05 4.00 -5.18
CA ALA A 98 -5.23 3.63 -6.58
C ALA A 98 -5.50 4.86 -7.46
N THR A 99 -6.34 5.78 -6.97
CA THR A 99 -6.62 7.05 -7.66
C THR A 99 -5.35 7.88 -7.86
N ARG A 100 -4.56 8.05 -6.79
CA ARG A 100 -3.29 8.80 -6.86
C ARG A 100 -2.26 8.11 -7.75
N ALA A 101 -2.21 6.77 -7.73
CA ALA A 101 -1.33 6.00 -8.60
C ALA A 101 -1.67 6.23 -10.09
N LEU A 102 -2.95 6.16 -10.46
CA LEU A 102 -3.39 6.45 -11.83
C LEU A 102 -3.08 7.88 -12.27
N GLN A 103 -3.30 8.87 -11.38
CA GLN A 103 -2.94 10.27 -11.67
C GLN A 103 -1.43 10.44 -11.93
N ARG A 104 -0.58 9.76 -11.13
CA ARG A 104 0.88 9.77 -11.34
C ARG A 104 1.25 9.16 -12.68
N ILE A 105 0.69 8.01 -13.03
CA ILE A 105 0.94 7.36 -14.34
C ILE A 105 0.49 8.29 -15.47
N GLN A 106 -0.73 8.82 -15.40
CA GLN A 106 -1.28 9.72 -16.42
C GLN A 106 -0.40 10.97 -16.64
N SER A 107 0.27 11.46 -15.60
CA SER A 107 1.13 12.65 -15.68
C SER A 107 2.45 12.43 -16.42
N VAL A 108 2.90 11.19 -16.58
CA VAL A 108 4.22 10.86 -17.16
C VAL A 108 4.15 10.09 -18.47
N ILE A 109 2.98 9.58 -18.86
CA ILE A 109 2.85 8.81 -20.11
C ILE A 109 2.87 9.72 -21.36
N PRO A 110 3.41 9.23 -22.50
CA PRO A 110 3.35 9.91 -23.78
C PRO A 110 1.92 10.14 -24.28
N ASP A 111 1.71 11.16 -25.12
CA ASP A 111 0.38 11.55 -25.63
C ASP A 111 -0.35 10.42 -26.35
N HIS A 112 0.35 9.57 -27.11
CA HIS A 112 -0.25 8.45 -27.83
C HIS A 112 -0.88 7.39 -26.92
N LEU A 113 -0.43 7.28 -25.66
CA LEU A 113 -0.99 6.34 -24.67
C LEU A 113 -2.10 6.97 -23.80
N LYS A 114 -2.34 8.28 -23.90
CA LYS A 114 -3.38 8.94 -23.11
C LYS A 114 -4.77 8.44 -23.47
N HIS A 115 -4.95 7.87 -24.66
CA HIS A 115 -6.23 7.32 -25.09
C HIS A 115 -6.72 6.22 -24.15
N ALA A 116 -5.83 5.34 -23.65
CA ALA A 116 -6.15 4.28 -22.69
C ALA A 116 -6.87 4.78 -21.41
N PHE A 117 -6.61 6.03 -20.99
CA PHE A 117 -7.31 6.65 -19.85
C PHE A 117 -8.70 7.19 -20.20
N THR A 118 -8.92 7.54 -21.46
CA THR A 118 -10.18 8.06 -21.99
C THR A 118 -11.10 6.97 -22.51
N THR A 119 -10.54 5.83 -22.93
CA THR A 119 -11.29 4.70 -23.43
C THR A 119 -12.16 4.13 -22.31
N THR A 120 -13.44 4.05 -22.65
CA THR A 120 -14.55 3.96 -21.72
C THR A 120 -15.18 2.57 -21.71
N GLU A 121 -14.70 1.68 -22.56
CA GLU A 121 -15.31 0.38 -22.85
C GLU A 121 -15.32 -0.55 -21.62
N LEU A 122 -14.28 -0.47 -20.78
CA LEU A 122 -14.17 -1.26 -19.55
C LEU A 122 -14.63 -0.44 -18.34
N ARG A 123 -15.89 -0.63 -17.95
CA ARG A 123 -16.49 -0.01 -16.76
C ARG A 123 -16.51 -0.99 -15.59
N VAL A 124 -16.05 -0.53 -14.43
CA VAL A 124 -16.25 -1.23 -13.17
C VAL A 124 -17.35 -0.48 -12.40
N PRO A 125 -18.51 -1.09 -12.17
CA PRO A 125 -19.56 -0.47 -11.36
C PRO A 125 -19.05 -0.25 -9.93
N ALA A 126 -19.15 0.99 -9.46
CA ALA A 126 -18.85 1.33 -8.08
C ALA A 126 -20.01 0.89 -7.17
N PHE A 127 -20.11 -0.41 -6.90
CA PHE A 127 -20.89 -0.87 -5.76
C PHE A 127 -20.09 -0.53 -4.51
N HIS A 128 -20.36 0.61 -3.90
CA HIS A 128 -19.72 0.97 -2.64
C HIS A 128 -19.82 -0.21 -1.69
N ILE A 129 -18.66 -0.65 -1.21
CA ILE A 129 -18.54 -1.64 -0.16
C ILE A 129 -19.42 -1.20 1.01
N TYR A 130 -20.16 -2.14 1.59
CA TYR A 130 -20.95 -1.89 2.80
C TYR A 130 -20.11 -1.12 3.83
N PRO A 131 -20.63 -0.06 4.48
CA PRO A 131 -19.86 0.81 5.38
C PRO A 131 -18.99 0.03 6.37
N ASP A 132 -19.55 -1.03 6.97
CA ASP A 132 -18.87 -1.88 7.95
C ASP A 132 -17.62 -2.57 7.39
N ILE A 133 -17.67 -3.07 6.14
CA ILE A 133 -16.52 -3.71 5.50
C ILE A 133 -15.44 -2.65 5.18
N ALA A 134 -15.85 -1.45 4.77
CA ALA A 134 -14.92 -0.36 4.46
C ALA A 134 -14.14 0.11 5.69
N GLU A 135 -14.74 0.05 6.88
CA GLU A 135 -14.08 0.36 8.16
C GLU A 135 -13.23 -0.82 8.70
N ASN A 136 -13.70 -2.05 8.54
CA ASN A 136 -13.04 -3.25 9.05
C ASN A 136 -11.76 -3.62 8.26
N LEU A 137 -11.77 -3.47 6.93
CA LEU A 137 -10.66 -3.89 6.06
C LEU A 137 -9.33 -3.20 6.40
N PRO A 138 -9.26 -1.86 6.58
CA PRO A 138 -8.02 -1.19 6.98
C PRO A 138 -7.46 -1.71 8.31
N LEU A 139 -8.33 -1.94 9.30
CA LEU A 139 -7.95 -2.45 10.62
C LEU A 139 -7.31 -3.84 10.50
N ILE A 140 -7.97 -4.75 9.79
CA ILE A 140 -7.48 -6.12 9.57
C ILE A 140 -6.15 -6.10 8.81
N ARG A 141 -6.04 -5.32 7.74
CA ARG A 141 -4.80 -5.19 6.95
C ARG A 141 -3.64 -4.67 7.79
N LYS A 142 -3.90 -3.70 8.68
CA LYS A 142 -2.90 -3.20 9.62
C LYS A 142 -2.47 -4.28 10.62
N ALA A 143 -3.42 -5.05 11.16
CA ALA A 143 -3.12 -6.14 12.09
C ALA A 143 -2.31 -7.27 11.45
N ILE A 144 -2.60 -7.64 10.19
CA ILE A 144 -1.79 -8.61 9.42
C ILE A 144 -0.36 -8.10 9.28
N LYS A 145 -0.16 -6.85 8.83
CA LYS A 145 1.18 -6.27 8.65
C LYS A 145 1.97 -6.18 9.96
N ALA A 146 1.28 -5.94 11.07
CA ALA A 146 1.89 -5.82 12.39
C ALA A 146 2.02 -7.17 13.13
N THR A 147 1.60 -8.30 12.54
CA THR A 147 1.56 -9.62 13.19
C THR A 147 0.88 -9.59 14.56
N CYS A 148 -0.21 -8.81 14.64
CA CYS A 148 -0.94 -8.48 15.86
C CYS A 148 -2.22 -9.33 15.95
N LYS A 149 -2.52 -9.86 17.13
CA LYS A 149 -3.77 -10.58 17.39
C LYS A 149 -4.96 -9.64 17.34
N VAL A 150 -6.13 -10.16 16.94
CA VAL A 150 -7.36 -9.37 16.85
C VAL A 150 -8.44 -10.05 17.68
N ARG A 151 -9.08 -9.29 18.57
CA ARG A 151 -10.35 -9.65 19.18
C ARG A 151 -11.49 -9.14 18.30
N LEU A 152 -12.51 -9.95 18.08
CA LEU A 152 -13.71 -9.55 17.34
C LEU A 152 -14.94 -10.33 17.81
N ASP A 153 -16.11 -9.75 17.56
CA ASP A 153 -17.38 -10.44 17.61
C ASP A 153 -17.70 -10.99 16.22
N TYR A 154 -18.05 -12.27 16.14
CA TYR A 154 -18.39 -12.93 14.89
C TYR A 154 -19.79 -13.51 14.93
N GLU A 155 -20.58 -13.16 13.91
CA GLU A 155 -21.88 -13.77 13.66
C GLU A 155 -21.76 -14.87 12.60
N ARG A 156 -22.10 -16.10 13.00
CA ARG A 156 -22.08 -17.26 12.10
C ARG A 156 -23.29 -17.24 11.15
N ALA A 157 -23.27 -18.13 10.15
CA ALA A 157 -24.37 -18.23 9.18
C ALA A 157 -25.71 -18.64 9.81
N ASP A 158 -25.66 -19.33 10.94
CA ASP A 158 -26.79 -19.74 11.78
C ASP A 158 -27.18 -18.67 12.82
N THR A 159 -26.68 -17.43 12.68
CA THR A 159 -26.90 -16.27 13.56
C THR A 159 -26.30 -16.39 14.97
N GLU A 160 -25.56 -17.47 15.26
CA GLU A 160 -24.87 -17.61 16.53
C GLU A 160 -23.73 -16.59 16.63
N LYS A 161 -23.78 -15.76 17.68
CA LYS A 161 -22.77 -14.74 17.97
C LYS A 161 -21.73 -15.27 18.92
N SER A 162 -20.50 -14.84 18.70
CA SER A 162 -19.38 -15.37 19.47
C SER A 162 -18.17 -14.47 19.43
N GLU A 163 -17.50 -14.30 20.57
CA GLU A 163 -16.23 -13.59 20.64
C GLU A 163 -15.09 -14.50 20.16
N ARG A 164 -14.12 -13.94 19.45
CA ARG A 164 -12.96 -14.64 18.89
C ARG A 164 -11.69 -13.84 19.11
N ILE A 165 -10.62 -14.53 19.50
CA ILE A 165 -9.24 -14.05 19.36
C ILE A 165 -8.63 -14.81 18.18
N ILE A 166 -8.16 -14.06 17.19
CA ILE A 166 -7.63 -14.61 15.95
C ILE A 166 -6.27 -14.02 15.60
N TRP A 167 -5.48 -14.80 14.87
CA TRP A 167 -4.22 -14.34 14.27
C TRP A 167 -4.49 -14.13 12.78
N PRO A 168 -4.72 -12.89 12.33
CA PRO A 168 -5.13 -12.62 10.96
C PRO A 168 -3.97 -12.93 9.99
N LEU A 169 -4.20 -13.78 8.99
CA LEU A 169 -3.13 -14.27 8.10
C LEU A 169 -3.23 -13.71 6.68
N GLY A 170 -4.43 -13.65 6.10
CA GLY A 170 -4.61 -13.23 4.72
C GLY A 170 -6.05 -12.88 4.36
N LEU A 171 -6.21 -11.88 3.49
CA LEU A 171 -7.49 -11.43 2.98
C LEU A 171 -7.69 -11.91 1.54
N PHE A 172 -8.90 -12.38 1.25
CA PHE A 172 -9.29 -12.92 -0.05
C PHE A 172 -10.55 -12.23 -0.52
N PHE A 173 -10.55 -11.85 -1.80
CA PHE A 173 -11.68 -11.22 -2.45
C PHE A 173 -12.31 -12.17 -3.46
N TRP A 174 -13.60 -12.42 -3.32
CA TRP A 174 -14.36 -13.37 -4.15
C TRP A 174 -15.36 -12.65 -5.07
N GLY A 175 -15.04 -11.43 -5.51
CA GLY A 175 -15.88 -10.62 -6.40
C GLY A 175 -17.00 -9.84 -5.69
N LYS A 176 -17.61 -10.40 -4.63
CA LYS A 176 -18.65 -9.71 -3.84
C LYS A 176 -18.34 -9.63 -2.35
N VAL A 177 -17.52 -10.54 -1.84
CA VAL A 177 -17.31 -10.74 -0.40
C VAL A 177 -15.82 -10.82 -0.12
N TRP A 178 -15.42 -10.17 0.97
CA TRP A 178 -14.11 -10.32 1.57
C TRP A 178 -14.13 -11.38 2.67
N THR A 179 -13.17 -12.29 2.64
CA THR A 179 -12.93 -13.25 3.72
C THR A 179 -11.52 -13.10 4.27
N LEU A 180 -11.40 -13.22 5.57
CA LEU A 180 -10.14 -13.32 6.29
C LEU A 180 -9.87 -14.78 6.63
N VAL A 181 -8.72 -15.29 6.23
CA VAL A 181 -8.15 -16.52 6.79
C VAL A 181 -7.34 -16.14 8.02
N ALA A 182 -7.59 -16.83 9.13
CA ALA A 182 -6.91 -16.61 10.39
C ALA A 182 -6.74 -17.90 11.19
N TRP A 183 -5.74 -17.94 12.06
CA TRP A 183 -5.66 -18.95 13.12
C TRP A 183 -6.62 -18.55 14.25
N CYS A 184 -7.51 -19.44 14.67
CA CYS A 184 -8.50 -19.16 15.71
C CYS A 184 -8.10 -19.83 17.02
N GLU A 185 -7.79 -19.05 18.07
CA GLU A 185 -7.32 -19.62 19.35
C GLU A 185 -8.38 -20.51 20.01
N LEU A 186 -9.66 -20.16 19.88
CA LEU A 186 -10.76 -20.96 20.42
C LEU A 186 -10.86 -22.35 19.78
N ARG A 187 -10.52 -22.47 18.49
CA ARG A 187 -10.61 -23.73 17.74
C ARG A 187 -9.26 -24.41 17.56
N ASN A 188 -8.18 -23.72 17.87
CA ASN A 188 -6.80 -24.16 17.64
C ASN A 188 -6.58 -24.68 16.21
N ASP A 189 -7.12 -23.95 15.23
CA ASP A 189 -7.13 -24.33 13.81
C ASP A 189 -7.35 -23.11 12.90
N HIS A 190 -7.08 -23.26 11.60
CA HIS A 190 -7.42 -22.26 10.59
C HIS A 190 -8.93 -22.13 10.41
N ARG A 191 -9.40 -20.90 10.29
CA ARG A 191 -10.79 -20.58 9.97
C ARG A 191 -10.87 -19.42 8.98
N HIS A 192 -11.91 -19.47 8.16
CA HIS A 192 -12.32 -18.36 7.30
C HIS A 192 -13.43 -17.58 7.97
N PHE A 193 -13.30 -16.26 7.95
CA PHE A 193 -14.27 -15.34 8.53
C PHE A 193 -14.70 -14.36 7.44
N ARG A 194 -16.00 -14.20 7.22
CA ARG A 194 -16.46 -13.15 6.32
C ARG A 194 -16.35 -11.80 7.03
N VAL A 195 -15.72 -10.83 6.38
CA VAL A 195 -15.45 -9.51 6.99
C VAL A 195 -16.75 -8.74 7.26
N ASP A 196 -17.79 -8.99 6.47
CA ASP A 196 -19.13 -8.41 6.62
C ASP A 196 -19.94 -8.97 7.80
N ARG A 197 -19.40 -9.98 8.51
CA ARG A 197 -20.01 -10.58 9.71
C ARG A 197 -19.17 -10.36 10.97
N MET A 198 -18.17 -9.49 10.88
CA MET A 198 -17.33 -9.11 12.01
C MET A 198 -17.82 -7.79 12.59
N ALA A 199 -17.90 -7.72 13.91
CA ALA A 199 -18.18 -6.51 14.66
C ALA A 199 -17.14 -6.34 15.78
N ASN A 200 -17.04 -5.12 16.33
CA ASN A 200 -16.19 -4.79 17.48
C ASN A 200 -14.73 -5.23 17.32
N ILE A 201 -14.17 -5.05 16.12
CA ILE A 201 -12.80 -5.48 15.78
C ILE A 201 -11.79 -4.62 16.55
N THR A 202 -11.04 -5.27 17.44
CA THR A 202 -10.04 -4.63 18.30
C THR A 202 -8.68 -5.30 18.13
N PRO A 203 -7.70 -4.64 17.48
CA PRO A 203 -6.31 -5.09 17.50
C PRO A 203 -5.77 -5.11 18.93
N LEU A 204 -5.12 -6.19 19.32
CA LEU A 204 -4.53 -6.39 20.64
C LEU A 204 -3.06 -5.94 20.64
N THR A 205 -2.52 -5.66 21.83
CA THR A 205 -1.07 -5.41 21.97
C THR A 205 -0.24 -6.66 21.75
N ASP A 206 -0.85 -7.84 21.94
CA ASP A 206 -0.19 -9.13 21.77
C ASP A 206 0.08 -9.41 20.29
N THR A 207 1.33 -9.72 19.98
CA THR A 207 1.74 -10.28 18.69
C THR A 207 1.74 -11.80 18.72
N TYR A 208 1.81 -12.42 17.55
CA TYR A 208 1.97 -13.86 17.42
C TYR A 208 3.19 -14.21 16.58
N THR A 209 3.77 -15.38 16.86
CA THR A 209 4.81 -15.98 16.02
C THR A 209 4.21 -17.22 15.36
N LEU A 210 4.28 -17.29 14.05
CA LEU A 210 3.68 -18.39 13.30
C LEU A 210 4.57 -19.63 13.37
N ALA A 211 4.03 -20.72 13.90
CA ALA A 211 4.57 -22.04 13.61
C ALA A 211 4.23 -22.42 12.15
N PRO A 212 5.03 -23.29 11.48
CA PRO A 212 4.78 -23.67 10.09
C PRO A 212 3.34 -24.13 9.83
N GLU A 213 2.78 -24.93 10.73
CA GLU A 213 1.43 -25.47 10.66
C GLU A 213 0.32 -24.43 10.82
N GLN A 214 0.65 -23.22 11.29
CA GLN A 214 -0.29 -22.10 11.48
C GLN A 214 -0.20 -21.07 10.33
N SER A 215 0.78 -21.22 9.43
CA SER A 215 1.01 -20.29 8.33
C SER A 215 -0.15 -20.26 7.32
N LEU A 216 -0.27 -19.13 6.61
CA LEU A 216 -1.21 -19.01 5.48
C LEU A 216 -0.88 -20.00 4.35
N GLU A 217 0.42 -20.24 4.10
CA GLU A 217 0.87 -21.15 3.07
C GLU A 217 0.44 -22.59 3.34
N THR A 218 0.56 -23.05 4.58
CA THR A 218 0.06 -24.39 4.96
C THR A 218 -1.44 -24.51 4.76
N TYR A 219 -2.22 -23.48 5.11
CA TYR A 219 -3.65 -23.45 4.84
C TYR A 219 -3.95 -23.58 3.34
N LEU A 220 -3.28 -22.78 2.49
CA LEU A 220 -3.51 -22.78 1.05
C LEU A 220 -3.15 -24.11 0.39
N THR A 221 -2.09 -24.79 0.87
CA THR A 221 -1.70 -26.10 0.36
C THR A 221 -2.73 -27.17 0.71
N ARG A 222 -3.31 -27.13 1.92
CA ARG A 222 -4.36 -28.08 2.33
C ARG A 222 -5.64 -27.93 1.50
N GLU A 223 -6.08 -26.69 1.27
CA GLU A 223 -7.31 -26.40 0.51
C GLU A 223 -7.19 -26.70 -0.99
N LYS A 224 -5.98 -26.68 -1.58
CA LYS A 224 -5.75 -27.07 -2.98
C LYS A 224 -5.86 -28.58 -3.23
N CYS A 225 -5.76 -29.39 -2.18
CA CYS A 225 -5.79 -30.85 -2.26
C CYS A 225 -7.16 -31.45 -1.90
N GLY A 226 -8.19 -30.62 -1.63
CA GLY A 226 -9.58 -31.02 -1.38
C GLY A 226 -10.51 -30.58 -2.51
#